data_AF-A0A3D3DIG1-F1
#
_entry.id   AF-A0A3D3DIG1-F1
#
_cell.length_a   1.000
_cell.length_b   1.000
_cell.length_c   1.000
_cell.angle_alpha   90.00
_cell.angle_beta   90.00
_cell.angle_gamma   90.00
#
_symmetry.space_group_name_H-M   'P 1'
#
loop_
_entity.id
_entity.type
_entity.pdbx_description
1 polymer ?
#
loop_
_entity_poly.entity_id
_entity_poly.type
_entity_poly.pdbx_seq_one_letter_code
_entity_poly.pdbx_strand_id
1 'polypeptide(L)'
;MKAKRQSPARPRRPAARKETADLGEWAIVALGSNLGDSRQNVLRAMACLRQFSRHPLRKSSLWQTEPVDCPPGSPAFVNAVVAFAPRRGATPEALLTRLRALERAFGRRPKKVMNEPRPLDLDLIAFGRETRASQRLTLPHPRAHLRRFVLQPLSEIAPDLVLPGQAKPVWQLLTELPLDAAPGPEALPVRITQPGGRRAPAAFATCARRAGRTPKSAIRR
;
A
#
# COMPACT_ATOMS: atom_id res chain seq x y z
N MET A 1 30.10 -44.40 38.13
CA MET A 1 29.31 -43.14 38.24
C MET A 1 29.51 -42.31 36.98
N LYS A 2 28.53 -42.23 36.07
CA LYS A 2 28.56 -41.33 34.90
C LYS A 2 27.25 -40.57 34.83
N ALA A 3 27.29 -39.27 35.12
CA ALA A 3 26.14 -38.37 35.10
C ALA A 3 25.76 -38.04 33.65
N LYS A 4 24.56 -38.43 33.23
CA LYS A 4 23.92 -37.95 31.99
C LYS A 4 23.46 -36.50 32.20
N ARG A 5 24.08 -35.56 31.50
CA ARG A 5 23.57 -34.17 31.41
C ARG A 5 22.34 -34.17 30.49
N GLN A 6 21.17 -33.83 31.05
CA GLN A 6 19.97 -33.52 30.30
C GLN A 6 20.07 -32.09 29.73
N SER A 7 19.91 -31.95 28.41
CA SER A 7 19.75 -30.63 27.77
C SER A 7 18.36 -30.06 28.09
N PRO A 8 18.23 -28.75 28.38
CA PRO A 8 16.93 -28.16 28.71
C PRO A 8 16.05 -28.07 27.46
N ALA A 9 14.77 -28.40 27.63
CA ALA A 9 13.75 -28.33 26.60
C ALA A 9 13.57 -26.87 26.11
N ARG A 10 13.61 -26.70 24.78
CA ARG A 10 13.33 -25.43 24.09
C ARG A 10 11.91 -24.96 24.44
N PRO A 11 11.67 -23.68 24.79
CA PRO A 11 10.33 -23.22 25.12
C PRO A 11 9.44 -23.33 23.88
N ARG A 12 8.37 -24.12 23.99
CA ARG A 12 7.34 -24.23 22.95
C ARG A 12 6.60 -22.90 22.87
N ARG A 13 6.80 -22.17 21.75
CA ARG A 13 5.96 -21.01 21.40
C ARG A 13 4.49 -21.43 21.47
N PRO A 14 3.60 -20.67 22.12
CA PRO A 14 2.18 -20.97 22.07
C PRO A 14 1.72 -20.88 20.62
N ALA A 15 0.95 -21.86 20.17
CA ALA A 15 0.39 -21.92 18.82
C ALA A 15 -0.50 -20.70 18.60
N ALA A 16 0.06 -19.65 17.98
CA ALA A 16 -0.72 -18.57 17.44
C ALA A 16 -1.70 -19.18 16.45
N ARG A 17 -2.98 -19.02 16.72
CA ARG A 17 -4.08 -19.39 15.83
C ARG A 17 -3.68 -18.91 14.43
N LYS A 18 -3.50 -19.83 13.48
CA LYS A 18 -3.29 -19.51 12.07
C LYS A 18 -4.57 -18.89 11.52
N GLU A 19 -4.84 -17.64 11.86
CA GLU A 19 -5.53 -16.75 10.93
C GLU A 19 -4.55 -16.58 9.78
N THR A 20 -4.54 -17.55 8.85
CA THR A 20 -4.08 -17.29 7.50
C THR A 20 -4.77 -16.00 7.10
N ALA A 21 -4.00 -14.92 6.92
CA ALA A 21 -4.53 -13.60 6.62
C ALA A 21 -5.36 -13.71 5.33
N ASP A 22 -6.65 -13.99 5.48
CA ASP A 22 -7.51 -14.33 4.37
C ASP A 22 -7.74 -13.06 3.57
N LEU A 23 -7.18 -13.03 2.35
CA LEU A 23 -7.46 -11.98 1.39
C LEU A 23 -8.94 -11.85 1.10
N GLY A 24 -9.76 -12.88 1.36
CA GLY A 24 -11.16 -13.00 0.98
C GLY A 24 -11.98 -11.72 1.18
N GLU A 25 -11.67 -10.92 2.19
CA GLU A 25 -12.39 -9.66 2.46
C GLU A 25 -11.58 -8.38 2.27
N TRP A 26 -10.31 -8.44 1.82
CA TRP A 26 -9.36 -7.32 1.97
C TRP A 26 -9.00 -6.68 0.63
N ALA A 27 -9.02 -5.35 0.60
CA ALA A 27 -8.32 -4.58 -0.43
C ALA A 27 -6.96 -4.14 0.10
N ILE A 28 -5.95 -4.26 -0.75
CA ILE A 28 -4.57 -3.83 -0.48
C ILE A 28 -4.25 -2.69 -1.42
N VAL A 29 -3.87 -1.55 -0.86
CA VAL A 29 -3.53 -0.33 -1.61
C VAL A 29 -2.12 0.09 -1.23
N ALA A 30 -1.25 0.23 -2.22
CA ALA A 30 0.04 0.88 -2.06
C ALA A 30 -0.12 2.39 -2.24
N LEU A 31 0.60 3.17 -1.44
CA LEU A 31 0.63 4.62 -1.45
C LEU A 31 2.06 5.07 -1.74
N GLY A 32 2.21 6.08 -2.60
CA GLY A 32 3.48 6.73 -2.89
C GLY A 32 3.33 8.24 -3.04
N SER A 33 4.34 9.01 -2.62
CA SER A 33 4.39 10.47 -2.82
C SER A 33 5.84 10.94 -2.92
N ASN A 34 6.16 11.77 -3.91
CA ASN A 34 7.49 12.38 -4.04
C ASN A 34 7.44 13.87 -4.44
N LEU A 35 6.30 14.54 -4.25
CA LEU A 35 6.17 15.99 -4.42
C LEU A 35 5.46 16.63 -3.23
N GLY A 36 5.96 17.80 -2.82
CA GLY A 36 5.47 18.55 -1.67
C GLY A 36 5.84 17.86 -0.35
N ASP A 37 4.96 17.98 0.66
CA ASP A 37 5.14 17.27 1.93
C ASP A 37 4.67 15.80 1.77
N SER A 38 5.54 14.98 1.20
CA SER A 38 5.26 13.57 0.88
C SER A 38 4.80 12.77 2.08
N ARG A 39 5.39 13.00 3.26
CA ARG A 39 5.00 12.35 4.52
C ARG A 39 3.57 12.72 4.89
N GLN A 40 3.24 14.00 4.93
CA GLN A 40 1.87 14.42 5.24
C GLN A 40 0.88 13.97 4.17
N ASN A 41 1.28 13.96 2.89
CA ASN A 41 0.42 13.48 1.82
C ASN A 41 0.01 12.02 2.04
N VAL A 42 0.96 11.14 2.34
CA VAL A 42 0.67 9.72 2.62
C VAL A 42 -0.20 9.56 3.87
N LEU A 43 0.09 10.28 4.96
CA LEU A 43 -0.72 10.23 6.19
C LEU A 43 -2.16 10.71 5.96
N ARG A 44 -2.35 11.80 5.21
CA ARG A 44 -3.67 12.32 4.84
C ARG A 44 -4.41 11.35 3.92
N ALA A 45 -3.72 10.72 2.97
CA ALA A 45 -4.30 9.71 2.09
C ALA A 45 -4.81 8.50 2.90
N MET A 46 -4.03 8.00 3.87
CA MET A 46 -4.49 6.96 4.80
C MET A 46 -5.75 7.37 5.57
N ALA A 47 -5.84 8.64 6.02
CA ALA A 47 -7.03 9.16 6.68
C ALA A 47 -8.25 9.22 5.73
N CYS A 48 -8.06 9.55 4.44
CA CYS A 48 -9.15 9.51 3.48
C CYS A 48 -9.57 8.05 3.15
N LEU A 49 -8.63 7.11 3.00
CA LEU A 49 -8.91 5.68 2.74
C LEU A 49 -9.73 5.01 3.85
N ARG A 50 -9.62 5.49 5.08
CA ARG A 50 -10.44 5.05 6.22
C ARG A 50 -11.95 5.11 5.91
N GLN A 51 -12.39 6.05 5.08
CA GLN A 51 -13.81 6.21 4.76
C GLN A 51 -14.35 5.09 3.86
N PHE A 52 -13.47 4.36 3.14
CA PHE A 52 -13.83 3.30 2.21
C PHE A 52 -13.96 1.91 2.84
N SER A 53 -13.63 1.79 4.12
CA SER A 53 -13.57 0.49 4.78
C SER A 53 -14.49 0.38 6.00
N ARG A 54 -14.87 -0.87 6.30
CA ARG A 54 -15.75 -1.26 7.41
C ARG A 54 -15.04 -1.31 8.77
N HIS A 55 -13.75 -1.59 8.79
CA HIS A 55 -12.94 -1.80 10.00
C HIS A 55 -11.68 -0.94 9.97
N PRO A 56 -11.02 -0.64 11.10
CA PRO A 56 -9.75 0.11 11.13
C PRO A 56 -8.74 -0.37 10.08
N LEU A 57 -7.94 0.56 9.53
CA LEU A 57 -6.95 0.21 8.50
C LEU A 57 -5.81 -0.53 9.19
N ARG A 58 -5.32 -1.62 8.59
CA ARG A 58 -3.94 -2.04 8.84
C ARG A 58 -3.04 -1.22 7.93
N LYS A 59 -1.99 -0.65 8.51
CA LYS A 59 -1.11 0.31 7.84
C LYS A 59 0.32 -0.11 8.13
N SER A 60 1.17 -0.10 7.12
CA SER A 60 2.61 -0.20 7.32
C SER A 60 3.15 1.09 7.93
N SER A 61 4.43 1.05 8.29
CA SER A 61 5.24 2.25 8.46
C SER A 61 5.39 3.01 7.14
N LEU A 62 5.91 4.23 7.24
CA LEU A 62 6.32 5.01 6.08
C LEU A 62 7.76 4.63 5.73
N TRP A 63 8.03 4.43 4.45
CA TRP A 63 9.32 4.02 3.93
C TRP A 63 9.79 5.03 2.89
N GLN A 64 10.99 5.57 3.05
CA GLN A 64 11.62 6.37 2.03
C GLN A 64 12.35 5.45 1.05
N THR A 65 12.17 5.66 -0.25
CA THR A 65 12.83 4.86 -1.29
C THR A 65 13.27 5.74 -2.45
N GLU A 66 14.32 5.32 -3.13
CA GLU A 66 14.73 5.91 -4.40
C GLU A 66 13.65 5.75 -5.47
N PRO A 67 13.57 6.69 -6.43
CA PRO A 67 12.59 6.63 -7.50
C PRO A 67 12.97 5.56 -8.52
N VAL A 68 12.07 4.61 -8.78
CA VAL A 68 12.30 3.52 -9.76
C VAL A 68 11.59 3.84 -11.07
N ASP A 69 12.28 3.68 -12.20
CA ASP A 69 11.80 3.98 -13.56
C ASP A 69 11.30 5.43 -13.75
N CYS A 70 11.81 6.39 -12.97
CA CYS A 70 11.41 7.79 -13.04
C CYS A 70 12.42 8.64 -13.83
N PRO A 71 12.01 9.82 -14.33
CA PRO A 71 12.95 10.75 -14.98
C PRO A 71 14.15 11.10 -14.08
N PRO A 72 15.35 11.34 -14.65
CA PRO A 72 16.52 11.78 -13.89
C PRO A 72 16.22 13.01 -13.02
N GLY A 73 16.76 13.03 -11.80
CA GLY A 73 16.53 14.11 -10.83
C GLY A 73 15.17 14.05 -10.11
N SER A 74 14.40 12.97 -10.27
CA SER A 74 13.17 12.78 -9.50
C SER A 74 13.47 12.71 -7.99
N PRO A 75 12.67 13.36 -7.13
CA PRO A 75 12.85 13.24 -5.69
C PRO A 75 12.53 11.83 -5.19
N ALA A 76 13.11 11.47 -4.04
CA ALA A 76 12.80 10.24 -3.31
C ALA A 76 11.30 10.15 -2.96
N PHE A 77 10.79 8.92 -2.95
CA PHE A 77 9.40 8.62 -2.60
C PHE A 77 9.25 8.30 -1.12
N VAL A 78 8.14 8.76 -0.53
CA VAL A 78 7.57 8.19 0.69
C VAL A 78 6.51 7.17 0.26
N ASN A 79 6.74 5.91 0.59
CA ASN A 79 5.87 4.78 0.27
C ASN A 79 5.28 4.15 1.54
N ALA A 80 4.07 3.59 1.40
CA ALA A 80 3.42 2.81 2.44
C ALA A 80 2.39 1.86 1.82
N VAL A 81 1.92 0.88 2.59
CA VAL A 81 0.80 0.00 2.20
C VAL A 81 -0.27 0.03 3.27
N VAL A 82 -1.52 0.03 2.82
CA VAL A 82 -2.66 -0.21 3.69
C VAL A 82 -3.45 -1.42 3.22
N ALA A 83 -3.99 -2.16 4.18
CA ALA A 83 -4.90 -3.25 3.93
C ALA A 83 -6.18 -3.04 4.75
N PHE A 84 -7.34 -3.29 4.12
CA PHE A 84 -8.62 -2.97 4.74
C PHE A 84 -9.78 -3.76 4.16
N ALA A 85 -10.82 -4.01 4.97
CA ALA A 85 -12.08 -4.58 4.49
C ALA A 85 -12.94 -3.51 3.80
N PRO A 86 -13.18 -3.58 2.47
CA PRO A 86 -14.02 -2.60 1.76
C PRO A 86 -15.46 -2.59 2.26
N ARG A 87 -16.20 -1.50 2.00
CA ARG A 87 -17.65 -1.45 2.26
C ARG A 87 -18.39 -2.57 1.51
N ARG A 88 -19.49 -3.08 2.10
CA ARG A 88 -20.34 -4.10 1.46
C ARG A 88 -20.79 -3.61 0.08
N GLY A 89 -20.74 -4.50 -0.91
CA GLY A 89 -21.09 -4.20 -2.31
C GLY A 89 -20.07 -3.32 -3.05
N ALA A 90 -18.91 -3.01 -2.47
CA ALA A 90 -17.84 -2.36 -3.21
C ALA A 90 -17.24 -3.33 -4.25
N THR A 91 -16.95 -2.81 -5.44
CA THR A 91 -16.21 -3.54 -6.48
C THR A 91 -14.80 -2.97 -6.66
N PRO A 92 -13.86 -3.73 -7.24
CA PRO A 92 -12.53 -3.24 -7.55
C PRO A 92 -12.52 -1.98 -8.43
N GLU A 93 -13.40 -1.91 -9.43
CA GLU A 93 -13.50 -0.80 -10.39
C GLU A 93 -14.03 0.47 -9.70
N ALA A 94 -15.01 0.31 -8.81
CA ALA A 94 -15.52 1.42 -8.00
C ALA A 94 -14.45 1.93 -7.03
N LEU A 95 -13.67 1.03 -6.42
CA LEU A 95 -12.55 1.41 -5.57
C LEU A 95 -11.47 2.15 -6.38
N LEU A 96 -11.04 1.61 -7.52
CA LEU A 96 -10.07 2.25 -8.41
C LEU A 96 -10.50 3.66 -8.80
N THR A 97 -11.78 3.85 -9.13
CA THR A 97 -12.35 5.16 -9.46
C THR A 97 -12.20 6.14 -8.30
N ARG A 98 -12.46 5.69 -7.06
CA ARG A 98 -12.30 6.50 -5.84
C ARG A 98 -10.83 6.81 -5.55
N LEU A 99 -9.92 5.86 -5.76
CA LEU A 99 -8.48 6.08 -5.60
C LEU A 99 -7.99 7.16 -6.57
N ARG A 100 -8.32 7.05 -7.86
CA ARG A 100 -7.99 8.07 -8.87
C ARG A 100 -8.60 9.44 -8.55
N ALA A 101 -9.81 9.48 -8.00
CA ALA A 101 -10.42 10.73 -7.56
C ALA A 101 -9.68 11.37 -6.38
N LEU A 102 -9.19 10.55 -5.45
CA LEU A 102 -8.37 10.99 -4.33
C LEU A 102 -7.02 11.55 -4.80
N GLU A 103 -6.35 10.90 -5.74
CA GLU A 103 -5.11 11.42 -6.34
C GLU A 103 -5.31 12.80 -6.99
N ARG A 104 -6.40 12.98 -7.76
CA ARG A 104 -6.75 14.28 -8.34
C ARG A 104 -7.00 15.33 -7.27
N ALA A 105 -7.64 14.97 -6.15
CA ALA A 105 -7.87 15.88 -5.03
C ALA A 105 -6.57 16.31 -4.32
N PHE A 106 -5.51 15.48 -4.39
CA PHE A 106 -4.16 15.80 -3.93
C PHE A 106 -3.33 16.57 -4.97
N GLY A 107 -3.92 16.89 -6.13
CA GLY A 107 -3.27 17.67 -7.17
C GLY A 107 -2.60 16.86 -8.27
N ARG A 108 -2.81 15.53 -8.35
CA ARG A 108 -2.29 14.73 -9.46
C ARG A 108 -2.93 15.19 -10.78
N ARG A 109 -2.10 15.58 -11.73
CA ARG A 109 -2.49 15.97 -13.09
C ARG A 109 -2.34 14.79 -14.06
N PRO A 110 -2.98 14.84 -15.25
CA PRO A 110 -2.71 13.86 -16.31
C PRO A 110 -1.21 13.83 -16.63
N LYS A 111 -0.66 12.63 -16.74
CA LYS A 111 0.77 12.41 -16.96
C LYS A 111 1.19 13.00 -18.31
N LYS A 112 2.27 13.78 -18.32
CA LYS A 112 2.96 14.19 -19.55
C LYS A 112 4.12 13.27 -19.86
N VAL A 113 4.79 12.79 -18.81
CA VAL A 113 5.91 11.85 -18.90
C VAL A 113 5.61 10.60 -18.06
N MET A 114 6.09 9.46 -18.52
CA MET A 114 5.98 8.22 -17.76
C MET A 114 6.67 8.37 -16.40
N ASN A 115 5.97 7.95 -15.33
CA ASN A 115 6.46 7.99 -13.95
C ASN A 115 6.91 9.38 -13.43
N GLU A 116 6.37 10.47 -13.97
CA GLU A 116 6.66 11.82 -13.47
C GLU A 116 6.40 11.98 -11.95
N PRO A 117 7.18 12.83 -11.26
CA PRO A 117 6.96 13.14 -9.86
C PRO A 117 5.51 13.56 -9.60
N ARG A 118 4.96 13.11 -8.47
CA ARG A 118 3.53 13.24 -8.16
C ARG A 118 3.27 13.44 -6.68
N PRO A 119 2.25 14.25 -6.35
CA PRO A 119 1.88 14.51 -4.96
C PRO A 119 1.28 13.27 -4.27
N LEU A 120 0.63 12.38 -5.02
CA LEU A 120 0.10 11.12 -4.50
C LEU A 120 -0.09 10.10 -5.64
N ASP A 121 0.24 8.85 -5.36
CA ASP A 121 0.01 7.65 -6.17
C ASP A 121 -0.67 6.60 -5.30
N LEU A 122 -1.77 6.02 -5.77
CA LEU A 122 -2.57 5.02 -5.07
C LEU A 122 -2.82 3.83 -6.00
N ASP A 123 -2.03 2.78 -5.81
CA ASP A 123 -2.13 1.56 -6.62
C ASP A 123 -2.97 0.51 -5.89
N LEU A 124 -4.03 0.02 -6.55
CA LEU A 124 -4.80 -1.12 -6.06
C LEU A 124 -4.02 -2.41 -6.34
N ILE A 125 -3.43 -2.99 -5.30
CA ILE A 125 -2.58 -4.17 -5.40
C ILE A 125 -3.41 -5.46 -5.48
N ALA A 126 -4.41 -5.58 -4.61
CA ALA A 126 -5.32 -6.71 -4.57
C ALA A 126 -6.68 -6.27 -4.04
N PHE A 127 -7.72 -7.00 -4.43
CA PHE A 127 -9.08 -6.84 -3.90
C PHE A 127 -9.67 -8.23 -3.74
N GLY A 128 -9.83 -8.69 -2.50
CA GLY A 128 -10.26 -10.06 -2.27
C GLY A 128 -9.26 -11.05 -2.86
N ARG A 129 -9.81 -12.14 -3.40
CA ARG A 129 -9.12 -13.07 -4.31
C ARG A 129 -9.41 -12.76 -5.78
N GLU A 130 -9.93 -11.57 -6.08
CA GLU A 130 -10.40 -11.25 -7.42
C GLU A 130 -9.24 -11.10 -8.42
N THR A 131 -9.46 -11.63 -9.62
CA THR A 131 -8.60 -11.42 -10.78
C THR A 131 -9.32 -10.54 -11.80
N ARG A 132 -8.58 -9.62 -12.42
CA ARG A 132 -9.08 -8.75 -13.50
C ARG A 132 -8.02 -8.68 -14.58
N ALA A 133 -8.44 -8.75 -15.83
CA ALA A 133 -7.57 -8.58 -17.00
C ALA A 133 -8.31 -7.70 -18.02
N SER A 134 -8.33 -6.40 -17.77
CA SER A 134 -8.98 -5.42 -18.65
C SER A 134 -8.04 -4.25 -18.93
N GLN A 135 -8.32 -3.49 -19.99
CA GLN A 135 -7.58 -2.26 -20.28
C GLN A 135 -7.64 -1.21 -19.14
N ARG A 136 -8.69 -1.28 -18.30
CA ARG A 136 -8.92 -0.30 -17.23
C ARG A 136 -8.31 -0.70 -15.89
N LEU A 137 -8.27 -2.00 -15.61
CA LEU A 137 -7.84 -2.59 -14.35
C LEU A 137 -7.31 -4.01 -14.57
N THR A 138 -6.11 -4.24 -14.05
CA THR A 138 -5.48 -5.56 -13.92
C THR A 138 -5.30 -5.88 -12.44
N LEU A 139 -5.82 -7.02 -12.00
CA LEU A 139 -5.69 -7.50 -10.62
C LEU A 139 -5.25 -8.96 -10.55
N PRO A 140 -4.37 -9.31 -9.60
CA PRO A 140 -3.57 -8.39 -8.78
C PRO A 140 -2.65 -7.50 -9.61
N HIS A 141 -2.16 -6.41 -9.02
CA HIS A 141 -1.33 -5.47 -9.75
C HIS A 141 -0.11 -6.18 -10.36
N PRO A 142 0.09 -6.11 -11.68
CA PRO A 142 0.95 -7.05 -12.41
C PRO A 142 2.41 -6.98 -12.00
N ARG A 143 2.87 -5.82 -11.53
CA ARG A 143 4.26 -5.60 -11.10
C ARG A 143 4.44 -5.56 -9.58
N ALA A 144 3.39 -5.78 -8.77
CA ALA A 144 3.50 -5.61 -7.32
C ALA A 144 4.55 -6.55 -6.68
N HIS A 145 4.58 -7.80 -7.14
CA HIS A 145 5.55 -8.81 -6.71
C HIS A 145 7.00 -8.52 -7.15
N LEU A 146 7.21 -7.56 -8.04
CA LEU A 146 8.53 -7.16 -8.56
C LEU A 146 9.06 -5.89 -7.88
N ARG A 147 8.31 -5.27 -6.97
CA ARG A 147 8.63 -3.94 -6.43
C ARG A 147 8.90 -4.01 -4.94
N ARG A 148 10.15 -3.79 -4.56
CA ARG A 148 10.60 -3.79 -3.16
C ARG A 148 9.87 -2.74 -2.32
N PHE A 149 9.63 -1.54 -2.88
CA PHE A 149 8.87 -0.47 -2.20
C PHE A 149 7.38 -0.82 -1.97
N VAL A 150 6.85 -1.88 -2.58
CA VAL A 150 5.52 -2.43 -2.29
C VAL A 150 5.62 -3.60 -1.32
N LEU A 151 6.52 -4.55 -1.58
CA LEU A 151 6.64 -5.76 -0.77
C LEU A 151 7.21 -5.50 0.63
N GLN A 152 8.14 -4.56 0.79
CA GLN A 152 8.70 -4.20 2.09
C GLN A 152 7.62 -3.72 3.09
N PRO A 153 6.81 -2.69 2.79
CA PRO A 153 5.70 -2.31 3.66
C PRO A 153 4.58 -3.36 3.75
N LEU A 154 4.31 -4.12 2.69
CA LEU A 154 3.30 -5.18 2.75
C LEU A 154 3.72 -6.32 3.68
N SER A 155 5.01 -6.69 3.70
CA SER A 155 5.56 -7.71 4.58
C SER A 155 5.44 -7.33 6.06
N GLU A 156 5.50 -6.04 6.40
CA GLU A 156 5.29 -5.55 7.77
C GLU A 156 3.89 -5.87 8.31
N ILE A 157 2.87 -5.81 7.45
CA ILE A 157 1.48 -5.99 7.85
C ILE A 157 0.92 -7.36 7.50
N ALA A 158 1.45 -8.05 6.49
CA ALA A 158 0.91 -9.30 6.02
C ALA A 158 2.03 -10.16 5.42
N PRO A 159 3.01 -10.64 6.22
CA PRO A 159 4.18 -11.35 5.72
C PRO A 159 3.80 -12.69 5.07
N ASP A 160 2.90 -13.45 5.70
CA ASP A 160 2.47 -14.79 5.24
C ASP A 160 1.42 -14.76 4.13
N LEU A 161 1.06 -13.56 3.65
CA LEU A 161 0.08 -13.38 2.62
C LEU A 161 0.58 -13.94 1.27
N VAL A 162 -0.24 -14.72 0.59
CA VAL A 162 0.00 -15.11 -0.81
C VAL A 162 -0.92 -14.28 -1.71
N LEU A 163 -0.33 -13.39 -2.52
CA LEU A 163 -1.08 -12.60 -3.50
C LEU A 163 -1.69 -13.54 -4.58
N PRO A 164 -2.89 -13.24 -5.12
CA PRO A 164 -3.47 -14.09 -6.15
C PRO A 164 -2.53 -14.22 -7.36
N GLY A 165 -2.38 -15.44 -7.89
CA GLY A 165 -1.44 -15.73 -8.98
C GLY A 165 0.03 -15.84 -8.56
N GLN A 166 0.36 -15.69 -7.28
CA GLN A 166 1.69 -16.00 -6.73
C GLN A 166 1.67 -17.35 -6.02
N ALA A 167 2.78 -18.08 -6.04
CA ALA A 167 2.93 -19.33 -5.29
C ALA A 167 3.59 -19.13 -3.91
N LYS A 168 4.21 -17.96 -3.69
CA LYS A 168 5.05 -17.67 -2.53
C LYS A 168 4.43 -16.57 -1.65
N PRO A 169 4.63 -16.63 -0.33
CA PRO A 169 4.19 -15.56 0.56
C PRO A 169 5.01 -14.28 0.34
N VAL A 170 4.44 -13.14 0.72
CA VAL A 170 5.04 -11.80 0.57
C VAL A 170 6.45 -11.73 1.16
N TRP A 171 6.69 -12.31 2.34
CA TRP A 171 8.03 -12.29 2.96
C TRP A 171 9.08 -13.00 2.09
N GLN A 172 8.68 -14.09 1.40
CA GLN A 172 9.57 -14.86 0.55
C GLN A 172 9.82 -14.11 -0.76
N LEU A 173 8.77 -13.55 -1.37
CA LEU A 173 8.90 -12.69 -2.55
C LEU A 173 9.86 -11.52 -2.28
N LEU A 174 9.77 -10.89 -1.10
CA LEU A 174 10.65 -9.80 -0.70
C LEU A 174 12.12 -10.24 -0.55
N THR A 175 12.35 -11.43 0.00
CA THR A 175 13.70 -11.98 0.22
C THR A 175 14.37 -12.34 -1.11
N GLU A 176 13.58 -12.81 -2.08
CA GLU A 176 14.06 -13.22 -3.41
C GLU A 176 14.27 -12.04 -4.37
N LEU A 177 13.70 -10.86 -4.08
CA LEU A 177 14.01 -9.67 -4.85
C LEU A 177 15.48 -9.27 -4.63
N PRO A 178 16.21 -8.93 -5.71
CA PRO A 178 17.53 -8.34 -5.59
C PRO A 178 17.50 -7.17 -4.59
N LEU A 179 18.51 -7.10 -3.72
CA LEU A 179 18.83 -5.87 -3.02
C LEU A 179 19.29 -4.92 -4.12
N ASP A 180 18.47 -3.93 -4.46
CA ASP A 180 18.64 -3.07 -5.64
C ASP A 180 20.13 -2.75 -5.86
N ALA A 181 20.69 -3.25 -6.98
CA ALA A 181 22.06 -2.97 -7.38
C ALA A 181 22.15 -1.48 -7.73
N ALA A 182 22.55 -0.71 -6.73
CA ALA A 182 22.65 0.74 -6.81
C ALA A 182 23.75 1.19 -7.79
N PRO A 183 23.80 2.50 -8.08
CA PRO A 183 25.00 3.25 -7.86
C PRO A 183 24.84 4.04 -6.56
N GLY A 184 25.34 3.48 -5.44
CA GLY A 184 25.47 4.19 -4.16
C GLY A 184 24.80 3.51 -2.94
N PRO A 185 25.36 3.65 -1.72
CA PRO A 185 24.97 2.91 -0.51
C PRO A 185 23.57 3.23 0.10
N GLU A 186 22.65 3.88 -0.64
CA GLU A 186 21.35 4.35 -0.15
C GLU A 186 20.11 3.66 -0.76
N ALA A 187 20.27 2.62 -1.59
CA ALA A 187 19.17 2.04 -2.38
C ALA A 187 18.13 1.19 -1.61
N LEU A 188 18.27 0.99 -0.31
CA LEU A 188 17.32 0.20 0.47
C LEU A 188 16.21 1.08 1.05
N PRO A 189 14.95 0.59 1.12
CA PRO A 189 13.88 1.30 1.79
C PRO A 189 14.27 1.65 3.23
N VAL A 190 14.25 2.94 3.57
CA VAL A 190 14.54 3.42 4.93
C VAL A 190 13.23 3.67 5.66
N ARG A 191 13.02 3.02 6.80
CA ARG A 191 11.85 3.26 7.64
C ARG A 191 11.94 4.66 8.25
N ILE A 192 10.92 5.49 8.03
CA ILE A 192 10.83 6.81 8.64
C ILE A 192 10.38 6.64 10.10
N THR A 193 11.28 6.89 11.06
CA THR A 193 10.96 6.88 12.49
C THR A 193 10.21 8.17 12.86
N GLN A 194 9.15 8.05 13.68
CA GLN A 194 8.39 9.21 14.14
C GLN A 194 8.94 9.71 15.48
N PRO A 195 9.26 11.00 15.66
CA PRO A 195 9.22 11.60 16.98
C PRO A 195 7.75 11.72 17.42
N GLY A 196 7.49 11.51 18.71
CA GLY A 196 6.16 11.39 19.34
C GLY A 196 5.09 12.31 18.76
N GLY A 197 3.95 11.70 18.41
CA GLY A 197 2.90 12.30 17.59
C GLY A 197 2.25 13.55 18.21
N ARG A 198 2.21 14.62 17.41
CA ARG A 198 1.18 15.65 17.57
C ARG A 198 -0.03 15.25 16.72
N ARG A 199 -1.22 15.26 17.35
CA ARG A 199 -2.51 15.03 16.70
C ARG A 199 -2.62 15.92 15.46
N ALA A 200 -3.02 15.34 14.33
CA ALA A 200 -3.42 16.11 13.16
C ALA A 200 -4.58 17.05 13.55
N PRO A 201 -4.55 18.34 13.17
CA PRO A 201 -5.62 19.27 13.49
C PRO A 201 -6.93 18.88 12.78
N ALA A 202 -8.06 19.14 13.45
CA ALA A 202 -9.42 18.72 13.10
C ALA A 202 -10.04 19.41 11.87
N ALA A 203 -9.26 20.04 11.00
CA ALA A 203 -9.76 20.53 9.72
C ALA A 203 -9.76 19.37 8.70
N PHE A 204 -10.66 19.41 7.72
CA PHE A 204 -10.73 18.52 6.55
C PHE A 204 -11.61 17.28 6.65
N ALA A 205 -12.87 17.50 7.06
CA ALA A 205 -14.02 16.65 6.74
C ALA A 205 -14.49 16.77 5.26
N THR A 206 -13.62 17.15 4.32
CA THR A 206 -13.99 17.51 2.93
C THR A 206 -13.40 16.59 1.85
N CYS A 207 -12.49 15.67 2.19
CA CYS A 207 -11.78 14.82 1.23
C CYS A 207 -12.72 13.97 0.34
N ALA A 208 -13.81 13.44 0.89
CA ALA A 208 -14.74 12.56 0.14
C ALA A 208 -15.92 13.28 -0.53
N ARG A 209 -16.31 14.49 -0.08
CA ARG A 209 -17.51 15.18 -0.60
C ARG A 209 -17.38 15.63 -2.06
N ARG A 210 -16.15 15.82 -2.57
CA ARG A 210 -15.90 16.14 -3.99
C ARG A 210 -15.76 14.92 -4.90
N ALA A 211 -15.39 13.74 -4.38
CA ALA A 211 -15.17 12.54 -5.18
C ALA A 211 -16.47 11.76 -5.51
N GLY A 212 -17.58 12.07 -4.84
CA GLY A 212 -18.86 11.36 -4.94
C GLY A 212 -19.99 12.08 -5.68
N ARG A 213 -19.78 13.27 -6.25
CA ARG A 213 -20.82 13.95 -7.06
C ARG A 213 -20.69 13.49 -8.52
N THR A 214 -21.60 12.62 -8.95
CA THR A 214 -21.92 12.47 -10.37
C THR A 214 -22.51 13.80 -10.88
N PRO A 215 -22.13 14.30 -12.07
CA PRO A 215 -22.85 15.41 -12.67
C PRO A 215 -24.27 14.95 -12.97
N LYS A 216 -25.27 15.61 -12.39
CA LYS A 216 -26.66 15.47 -12.84
C LYS A 216 -26.68 15.94 -14.30
N SER A 217 -26.94 15.00 -15.21
CA SER A 217 -27.27 15.27 -16.60
C SER A 217 -28.42 16.27 -16.64
N ALA A 218 -28.17 17.43 -17.25
CA ALA A 218 -29.20 18.37 -17.62
C ALA A 218 -30.00 17.75 -18.77
N ILE A 219 -31.08 17.06 -18.44
CA ILE A 219 -32.16 16.79 -19.39
C ILE A 219 -32.92 18.12 -19.52
N ARG A 220 -32.61 18.87 -20.58
CA ARG A 220 -33.50 19.93 -21.07
C ARG A 220 -34.59 19.24 -21.89
N ARG A 221 -35.84 19.52 -21.50
CA ARG A 221 -37.04 19.30 -22.30
C ARG A 221 -37.04 20.25 -23.49
#